data_AF-A0A062WTJ2-F1
#
_entry.id   AF-A0A062WTJ2-F1
#
_cell.length_a   1.000
_cell.length_b   1.000
_cell.length_c   1.000
_cell.angle_alpha   90.00
_cell.angle_beta   90.00
_cell.angle_gamma   90.00
#
_symmetry.space_group_name_H-M   'P 1'
#
loop_
_entity.id
_entity.type
_entity.pdbx_description
1 polymer ?
#
loop_
_entity_poly.entity_id
_entity_poly.type
_entity_poly.pdbx_seq_one_letter_code
_entity_poly.pdbx_strand_id
1 'polypeptide(L)' 'MIPEKADQKANRKKRGSPGGRPVSHDATLYKDRNTVERSINKIKEWRGLATRYDKTPESYAAGLHLRGSILWLRSLPTP' A
#
# COMPACT_ATOMS: atom_id res chain seq x y z
N MET A 1 -13.73 -4.61 7.64
CA MET A 1 -13.04 -4.03 8.83
C MET A 1 -12.69 -5.20 9.74
N ILE A 2 -11.41 -5.40 10.07
CA ILE A 2 -11.02 -6.46 11.03
C ILE A 2 -11.01 -5.80 12.41
N PRO A 3 -11.86 -6.21 13.35
CA PRO A 3 -11.88 -5.64 14.70
C PRO A 3 -10.56 -5.97 15.43
N GLU A 4 -10.13 -5.08 16.34
CA GLU A 4 -9.07 -5.42 17.28
C GLU A 4 -9.50 -6.66 18.06
N LYS A 5 -8.71 -7.72 17.99
CA LYS A 5 -9.02 -8.96 18.69
C LYS A 5 -9.00 -8.72 20.21
N ALA A 6 -9.93 -9.32 20.94
CA ALA A 6 -10.10 -9.09 22.38
C ALA A 6 -8.86 -9.47 23.21
N ASP A 7 -8.08 -10.46 22.74
CA ASP A 7 -6.80 -10.88 23.32
C ASP A 7 -5.73 -9.78 23.25
N GLN A 8 -5.70 -8.98 22.19
CA GLN A 8 -4.75 -7.86 22.04
C GLN A 8 -5.00 -6.77 23.08
N LYS A 9 -6.27 -6.43 23.31
CA LYS A 9 -6.66 -5.47 24.36
C LYS A 9 -6.31 -5.99 25.76
N ALA A 10 -6.56 -7.28 26.02
CA ALA A 10 -6.25 -7.92 27.30
C ALA A 10 -4.73 -8.00 27.55
N ASN A 11 -3.94 -8.40 26.55
CA ASN A 11 -2.48 -8.49 26.62
C ASN A 11 -1.84 -7.11 26.79
N ARG A 12 -2.36 -6.08 26.11
CA ARG A 12 -1.95 -4.68 26.33
C ARG A 12 -2.18 -4.26 27.78
N LYS A 13 -3.37 -4.54 28.33
CA LYS A 13 -3.69 -4.23 29.73
C LYS A 13 -2.76 -4.97 30.71
N LYS A 14 -2.43 -6.24 30.43
CA LYS A 14 -1.47 -7.04 31.23
C LYS A 14 -0.06 -6.46 31.22
N ARG A 15 0.40 -5.88 30.10
CA ARG A 15 1.74 -5.29 29.99
C ARG A 15 1.88 -3.93 30.68
N GLY A 16 0.79 -3.28 31.10
CA GLY A 16 0.85 -2.00 31.81
C GLY A 16 1.46 -0.88 30.96
N SER A 17 2.33 -0.05 31.56
CA SER A 17 3.06 1.03 30.86
C SER A 17 3.84 0.56 29.60
N PRO A 18 4.54 -0.60 29.62
CA PRO A 18 5.13 -1.20 28.42
C PRO A 18 4.14 -1.64 27.32
N GLY A 19 2.83 -1.64 27.60
CA GLY A 19 1.80 -2.11 26.67
C GLY A 19 1.55 -1.20 25.46
N GLY A 20 2.05 0.05 25.48
CA GLY A 20 1.92 0.99 24.37
C GLY A 20 0.51 1.52 24.13
N ARG A 21 0.38 2.43 23.16
CA ARG A 21 -0.90 3.06 22.78
C ARG A 21 -1.75 2.10 21.93
N PRO A 22 -3.09 2.09 22.08
CA PRO A 22 -3.96 1.38 21.14
C PRO A 22 -3.71 1.84 19.71
N VAL A 23 -3.75 0.91 18.75
CA VAL A 23 -3.67 1.26 17.32
C VAL A 23 -4.93 2.06 16.98
N SER A 24 -4.79 3.35 16.68
CA SER A 24 -5.90 4.17 16.18
C SER A 24 -6.12 3.85 14.70
N HIS A 25 -7.31 3.39 14.36
CA HIS A 25 -7.73 3.14 12.99
C HIS A 25 -8.70 4.24 12.54
N ASP A 26 -8.26 5.05 11.59
CA ASP A 26 -9.13 6.00 10.90
C ASP A 26 -9.84 5.29 9.75
N ALA A 27 -11.10 4.93 9.94
CA ALA A 27 -11.89 4.21 8.95
C ALA A 27 -12.15 5.05 7.68
N THR A 28 -12.17 6.37 7.79
CA THR A 28 -12.32 7.30 6.66
C THR A 28 -11.07 7.30 5.80
N LEU A 29 -9.90 7.51 6.41
CA LEU A 29 -8.61 7.45 5.72
C LEU A 29 -8.33 6.06 5.15
N TYR A 30 -8.76 5.00 5.84
CA TYR A 30 -8.56 3.64 5.38
C TYR A 30 -9.34 3.29 4.09
N LYS A 31 -10.38 4.04 3.72
CA LYS A 31 -11.08 3.84 2.44
C LYS A 31 -10.16 4.11 1.24
N ASP A 32 -9.26 5.08 1.38
CA ASP A 32 -8.34 5.47 0.30
C ASP A 32 -7.28 4.41 0.02
N ARG A 33 -7.09 3.46 0.94
CA ARG A 33 -6.21 2.29 0.76
C ARG A 33 -6.54 1.53 -0.53
N ASN A 34 -7.83 1.32 -0.84
CA ASN A 34 -8.23 0.59 -2.05
C ASN A 34 -7.74 1.28 -3.33
N THR A 35 -7.75 2.61 -3.37
CA THR A 35 -7.26 3.38 -4.52
C THR A 35 -5.76 3.18 -4.71
N VAL A 36 -5.00 3.22 -3.63
CA VAL A 36 -3.55 2.98 -3.64
C VAL A 36 -3.25 1.54 -4.07
N GLU A 37 -3.91 0.55 -3.49
CA GLU A 37 -3.70 -0.88 -3.80
C GLU A 37 -4.04 -1.20 -5.25
N ARG A 38 -5.16 -0.69 -5.78
CA ARG A 38 -5.50 -0.85 -7.20
C ARG A 38 -4.45 -0.23 -8.11
N SER A 39 -3.89 0.91 -7.73
CA SER A 39 -2.83 1.58 -8.50
C SER A 39 -1.54 0.76 -8.51
N ILE A 40 -1.13 0.23 -7.35
CA ILE A 40 0.03 -0.68 -7.25
C ILE A 40 -0.20 -1.96 -8.06
N ASN A 41 -1.42 -2.53 -8.02
CA ASN A 41 -1.75 -3.73 -8.80
C ASN A 41 -1.64 -3.46 -10.32
N LYS A 42 -2.11 -2.31 -10.81
CA LYS A 42 -1.93 -1.90 -12.21
C LYS A 42 -0.46 -1.75 -12.61
N ILE A 43 0.40 -1.28 -11.71
CA ILE A 43 1.86 -1.22 -11.95
C ILE A 43 2.42 -2.65 -12.07
N LYS A 44 1.99 -3.56 -11.20
CA LYS A 44 2.43 -4.96 -11.15
C LYS A 44 1.90 -5.84 -12.29
N GLU A 45 0.96 -5.37 -13.12
CA GLU A 45 0.61 -6.06 -14.38
C GLU A 45 1.84 -6.25 -15.27
N TRP A 46 2.81 -5.34 -15.20
CA TRP A 46 4.11 -5.53 -15.84
C TRP A 46 4.96 -6.50 -15.03
N ARG A 47 5.10 -7.72 -15.56
CA ARG A 47 5.80 -8.82 -14.88
C ARG A 47 7.21 -8.43 -14.42
N GLY A 48 7.98 -7.72 -15.26
CA GLY A 48 9.33 -7.25 -14.89
C GLY A 48 9.37 -6.40 -13.62
N LEU A 49 8.37 -5.53 -13.41
CA LEU A 49 8.26 -4.70 -12.21
C LEU A 49 7.75 -5.50 -10.99
N ALA A 50 6.82 -6.42 -11.22
CA ALA A 50 6.26 -7.26 -10.16
C ALA A 50 7.29 -8.21 -9.57
N THR A 51 8.12 -8.81 -10.42
CA THR A 51 9.14 -9.78 -10.02
C THR A 51 10.50 -9.14 -9.75
N ARG A 52 10.68 -7.84 -10.03
CA ARG A 52 11.95 -7.11 -9.86
C ARG A 52 13.09 -7.74 -10.66
N TYR A 53 12.87 -7.97 -11.96
CA TYR A 53 13.90 -8.57 -12.83
C TYR A 53 15.03 -7.62 -13.24
N ASP A 54 14.83 -6.32 -13.05
CA ASP A 54 15.86 -5.31 -13.34
C ASP A 54 17.10 -5.53 -12.46
N LYS A 55 18.28 -5.51 -13.09
CA LYS A 55 19.56 -5.78 -12.41
C LYS A 55 20.05 -4.60 -11.56
N THR A 56 19.60 -3.39 -11.85
CA THR A 56 20.04 -2.17 -11.16
C THR A 56 18.84 -1.39 -10.61
N PRO A 57 19.02 -0.66 -9.49
CA PRO A 57 17.97 0.20 -8.95
C PRO A 57 17.47 1.25 -9.94
N GLU A 58 18.38 1.77 -10.78
CA GLU A 58 18.07 2.80 -11.78
C GLU A 58 17.17 2.25 -12.88
N SER A 59 17.47 1.04 -13.36
CA SER A 59 16.65 0.36 -14.37
C SER A 59 15.25 0.08 -13.84
N TYR A 60 15.17 -0.40 -12.59
CA TYR A 60 13.89 -0.61 -11.90
C TYR A 60 13.09 0.69 -11.75
N ALA A 61 13.74 1.77 -11.32
CA ALA A 61 13.11 3.08 -11.16
C ALA A 61 12.62 3.63 -12.50
N ALA A 62 13.42 3.51 -13.57
CA ALA A 62 13.04 3.93 -14.91
C ALA A 62 11.78 3.18 -15.39
N GLY A 63 11.71 1.86 -15.19
CA GLY A 63 10.53 1.06 -15.50
C GLY A 63 9.29 1.48 -14.69
N LEU A 64 9.47 1.79 -13.40
CA LEU A 64 8.41 2.27 -12.53
C LEU A 64 7.86 3.63 -13.00
N HIS A 65 8.73 4.57 -13.32
CA HIS A 65 8.35 5.88 -13.84
C HIS A 65 7.65 5.79 -15.21
N LEU A 66 8.15 4.94 -16.09
CA LEU A 66 7.54 4.69 -17.39
C LEU A 66 6.11 4.15 -17.23
N ARG A 67 5.94 3.09 -16.42
CA ARG A 67 4.62 2.50 -16.17
C ARG A 67 3.67 3.49 -15.49
N GLY A 68 4.16 4.26 -14.53
CA GLY A 68 3.39 5.33 -13.89
C GLY A 68 2.92 6.39 -14.88
N SER A 69 3.79 6.82 -15.79
CA SER A 69 3.48 7.81 -16.83
C SER A 69 2.40 7.31 -17.81
N ILE A 70 2.48 6.04 -18.23
CA ILE A 70 1.46 5.41 -19.08
C ILE A 70 0.10 5.35 -18.37
N LEU A 71 0.08 4.97 -17.08
CA LEU A 71 -1.16 4.94 -16.30
C LEU A 71 -1.75 6.34 -16.13
N TRP A 72 -0.89 7.35 -15.92
CA TRP A 72 -1.30 8.75 -15.84
C TRP A 72 -1.94 9.22 -17.14
N LEU A 73 -1.28 9.03 -18.29
CA LEU A 73 -1.81 9.43 -19.60
C LEU A 73 -3.18 8.80 -19.89
N ARG A 74 -3.38 7.54 -19.50
CA ARG A 74 -4.66 6.84 -19.66
C ARG A 74 -5.76 7.32 -18.71
N SER A 75 -5.41 8.01 -17.64
CA SER A 75 -6.38 8.57 -16.68
C SER A 75 -6.88 9.96 -17.09
N LEU A 76 -6.18 10.62 -18.02
CA LEU A 76 -6.59 11.91 -18.54
C LEU A 76 -7.87 11.74 -19.38
N PRO A 77 -8.85 12.64 -19.24
CA PRO A 77 -10.01 12.64 -20.10
C PRO A 77 -9.57 12.88 -21.55
N THR A 78 -10.01 12.01 -22.45
CA THR A 78 -9.88 12.27 -23.89
C THR A 78 -10.78 13.45 -24.26
N PRO A 79 -10.30 14.42 -25.04
CA PRO A 79 -11.13 15.53 -25.53
C PRO A 79 -12.32 15.02 -26.37
#